data_AF-A0A957E5M8-F1
#
_entry.id   AF-A0A957E5M8-F1
#
_cell.length_a   1.000
_cell.length_b   1.000
_cell.length_c   1.000
_cell.angle_alpha   90.00
_cell.angle_beta   90.00
_cell.angle_gamma   90.00
#
_symmetry.space_group_name_H-M   'P 1'
#
loop_
_entity.id
_entity.type
_entity.pdbx_description
1 polymer ?
#
loop_
_entity_poly.entity_id
_entity_poly.type
_entity_poly.pdbx_seq_one_letter_code
_entity_poly.pdbx_strand_id
1 'polypeptide(L)'
;MSSPSIVPAVQLANNVPEDLSALRYIWRPPVAPGMRLLAVGDVGFSGRVLRSGQINNFRSLFRDVVPFLTIGDFVFGNLETPLVDQAADYGLFAGTKAAVPTLSQSGFHLLHLANNHIYDYGAEGLFSSLQTLSAGGLAVLGAGDSDYAARQAFCVDIGPLKMGWLGCGRTKQIQTEGGPKFWEFDQTELIGAIQKLRPTVDFLVVSIHIGLMYLDYPDPEHREMAKALTAAGADLVLMHHAHVLQGVEVQPEGQIICHNLGNFLLDWQEGHVSADIAVQEQREGGVFVFDIDQEGIYQMAVLPTWIKDDCTVTWAVAEQGERILSRLMRISQDLKGDYTAVFKQQRAERNIGLTFKVIGYHVRQGNYKVFWQSLQQLRPKHLNLIWRWLNQKRRTPIS
;
A
#
# COMPACT_ATOMS: atom_id res chain seq x y z
N MET A 1 19.74 -16.14 9.15
CA MET A 1 18.86 -16.07 7.95
C MET A 1 19.70 -15.63 6.77
N SER A 2 19.43 -16.14 5.57
CA SER A 2 20.09 -15.71 4.33
C SER A 2 19.73 -14.25 4.00
N SER A 3 20.63 -13.54 3.33
CA SER A 3 20.32 -12.23 2.75
C SER A 3 19.24 -12.35 1.67
N PRO A 4 18.40 -11.32 1.45
CA PRO A 4 17.46 -11.31 0.34
C PRO A 4 18.17 -11.50 -0.99
N SER A 5 17.52 -12.18 -1.93
CA SER A 5 18.10 -12.50 -3.25
C SER A 5 17.02 -12.45 -4.33
N ILE A 6 17.41 -11.99 -5.52
CA ILE A 6 16.55 -12.02 -6.70
C ILE A 6 16.65 -13.41 -7.33
N VAL A 7 15.52 -14.03 -7.60
CA VAL A 7 15.39 -15.40 -8.13
C VAL A 7 14.34 -15.43 -9.25
N PRO A 8 14.40 -16.38 -10.19
CA PRO A 8 13.31 -16.60 -11.15
C PRO A 8 11.98 -16.86 -10.43
N ALA A 9 10.92 -16.14 -10.81
CA ALA A 9 9.60 -16.24 -10.16
C ALA A 9 8.94 -17.62 -10.38
N VAL A 10 9.35 -18.36 -11.42
CA VAL A 10 8.94 -19.75 -11.66
C VAL A 10 9.33 -20.71 -10.53
N GLN A 11 10.27 -20.32 -9.65
CA GLN A 11 10.58 -21.07 -8.43
C GLN A 11 9.46 -20.95 -7.36
N LEU A 12 8.56 -19.97 -7.49
CA LEU A 12 7.47 -19.69 -6.55
C LEU A 12 6.12 -20.23 -7.04
N ALA A 13 5.85 -20.16 -8.36
CA ALA A 13 4.71 -20.80 -9.02
C ALA A 13 4.91 -20.90 -10.53
N ASN A 14 4.20 -21.82 -11.18
CA ASN A 14 4.27 -22.03 -12.63
C ASN A 14 3.39 -21.08 -13.47
N ASN A 15 2.55 -20.25 -12.84
CA ASN A 15 1.56 -19.39 -13.52
C ASN A 15 2.04 -17.93 -13.66
N VAL A 16 3.33 -17.74 -13.87
CA VAL A 16 3.97 -16.43 -14.06
C VAL A 16 4.82 -16.43 -15.33
N PRO A 17 5.11 -15.28 -15.94
CA PRO A 17 6.02 -15.21 -17.08
C PRO A 17 7.40 -15.81 -16.76
N GLU A 18 8.02 -16.49 -17.73
CA GLU A 18 9.34 -17.13 -17.56
C GLU A 18 10.47 -16.13 -17.25
N ASP A 19 10.34 -14.91 -17.76
CA ASP A 19 11.27 -13.80 -17.58
C ASP A 19 10.92 -12.90 -16.38
N LEU A 20 9.96 -13.31 -15.55
CA LEU A 20 9.66 -12.64 -14.29
C LEU A 20 10.63 -13.10 -13.20
N SER A 21 11.21 -12.12 -12.52
CA SER A 21 11.99 -12.34 -11.29
C SER A 21 11.15 -12.03 -10.05
N ALA A 22 11.59 -12.53 -8.91
CA ALA A 22 11.05 -12.22 -7.60
C ALA A 22 12.16 -11.93 -6.60
N LEU A 23 11.92 -11.04 -5.65
CA LEU A 23 12.83 -10.80 -4.54
C LEU A 23 12.43 -11.69 -3.36
N ARG A 24 13.24 -12.72 -3.08
CA ARG A 24 13.01 -13.67 -1.99
C ARG A 24 13.77 -13.25 -0.74
N TYR A 25 13.05 -13.14 0.38
CA TYR A 25 13.59 -12.79 1.69
C TYR A 25 13.77 -14.02 2.59
N ILE A 26 12.82 -14.96 2.53
CA ILE A 26 12.81 -16.16 3.37
C ILE A 26 12.60 -17.38 2.49
N TRP A 27 13.35 -18.43 2.78
CA TRP A 27 13.12 -19.78 2.29
C TRP A 27 13.60 -20.80 3.33
N ARG A 28 12.71 -21.71 3.72
CA ARG A 28 13.03 -22.99 4.35
C ARG A 28 12.09 -24.06 3.77
N PRO A 29 12.47 -25.34 3.78
CA PRO A 29 11.54 -26.42 3.48
C PRO A 29 10.32 -26.38 4.42
N PRO A 30 9.08 -26.54 3.91
CA PRO A 30 7.91 -26.58 4.77
C PRO A 30 7.89 -27.87 5.61
N VAL A 31 7.41 -27.78 6.85
CA VAL A 31 7.32 -28.95 7.76
C VAL A 31 6.00 -29.72 7.62
N ALA A 32 4.99 -29.11 7.01
CA ALA A 32 3.67 -29.67 6.74
C ALA A 32 3.04 -28.94 5.54
N PRO A 33 1.93 -29.42 4.96
CA PRO A 33 1.13 -28.61 4.05
C PRO A 33 0.77 -27.26 4.69
N GLY A 34 1.19 -26.19 4.05
CA GLY A 34 0.95 -24.82 4.48
C GLY A 34 -0.20 -24.16 3.72
N MET A 35 -0.28 -22.84 3.85
CA MET A 35 -1.18 -21.98 3.10
C MET A 35 -0.39 -20.84 2.44
N ARG A 36 -0.93 -20.31 1.34
CA ARG A 36 -0.39 -19.16 0.60
C ARG A 36 -1.27 -17.95 0.82
N LEU A 37 -0.75 -17.00 1.59
CA LEU A 37 -1.29 -15.65 1.71
C LEU A 37 -0.64 -14.74 0.66
N LEU A 38 -1.47 -14.13 -0.18
CA LEU A 38 -1.06 -13.06 -1.09
C LEU A 38 -1.53 -11.72 -0.56
N ALA A 39 -0.64 -10.75 -0.50
CA ALA A 39 -0.99 -9.37 -0.16
C ALA A 39 -0.57 -8.41 -1.28
N VAL A 40 -1.44 -7.45 -1.57
CA VAL A 40 -1.17 -6.37 -2.50
C VAL A 40 -1.35 -5.01 -1.83
N GLY A 41 -0.75 -4.00 -2.45
CA GLY A 41 -0.83 -2.63 -1.97
C GLY A 41 -2.17 -1.94 -2.25
N ASP A 42 -2.08 -0.64 -2.47
CA ASP A 42 -3.26 0.24 -2.55
C ASP A 42 -4.03 0.02 -3.86
N VAL A 43 -5.35 -0.15 -3.74
CA VAL A 43 -6.30 -0.41 -4.83
C VAL A 43 -7.37 0.66 -4.80
N GLY A 44 -7.68 1.25 -5.95
CA GLY A 44 -8.70 2.28 -6.09
C GLY A 44 -9.30 2.31 -7.49
N PHE A 45 -10.63 2.49 -7.55
CA PHE A 45 -11.39 2.47 -8.80
C PHE A 45 -11.96 3.84 -9.15
N SER A 46 -11.12 4.86 -9.06
CA SER A 46 -11.46 6.25 -9.33
C SER A 46 -10.65 6.78 -10.53
N GLY A 47 -10.86 8.03 -10.94
CA GLY A 47 -9.99 8.70 -11.91
C GLY A 47 -9.87 8.00 -13.27
N ARG A 48 -8.63 7.83 -13.78
CA ARG A 48 -8.43 7.04 -15.02
C ARG A 48 -8.71 5.55 -14.82
N VAL A 49 -8.57 5.00 -13.62
CA VAL A 49 -8.93 3.59 -13.37
C VAL A 49 -10.41 3.37 -13.62
N LEU A 50 -11.26 4.25 -13.08
CA LEU A 50 -12.70 4.24 -13.32
C LEU A 50 -13.01 4.28 -14.83
N ARG A 51 -12.45 5.27 -15.53
CA ARG A 51 -12.68 5.45 -16.97
C ARG A 51 -12.19 4.26 -17.79
N SER A 52 -11.01 3.74 -17.50
CA SER A 52 -10.45 2.58 -18.19
C SER A 52 -11.31 1.34 -17.95
N GLY A 53 -11.74 1.09 -16.72
CA GLY A 53 -12.63 -0.02 -16.39
C GLY A 53 -14.01 0.07 -17.04
N GLN A 54 -14.56 1.28 -17.20
CA GLN A 54 -15.83 1.49 -17.91
C GLN A 54 -15.70 1.22 -19.42
N ILE A 55 -14.58 1.62 -20.05
CA ILE A 55 -14.34 1.44 -21.49
C ILE A 55 -13.96 -0.01 -21.81
N ASN A 56 -13.05 -0.60 -21.02
CA ASN A 56 -12.38 -1.86 -21.32
C ASN A 56 -12.88 -3.04 -20.49
N ASN A 57 -13.90 -2.85 -19.66
CA ASN A 57 -14.34 -3.75 -18.59
C ASN A 57 -13.32 -3.81 -17.43
N PHE A 58 -13.78 -3.62 -16.19
CA PHE A 58 -12.95 -3.65 -14.98
C PHE A 58 -12.10 -4.92 -14.87
N ARG A 59 -12.60 -6.07 -15.34
CA ARG A 59 -11.84 -7.34 -15.32
C ARG A 59 -10.55 -7.27 -16.12
N SER A 60 -10.47 -6.41 -17.14
CA SER A 60 -9.23 -6.22 -17.92
C SER A 60 -8.09 -5.63 -17.08
N LEU A 61 -8.39 -4.88 -16.01
CA LEU A 61 -7.40 -4.16 -15.20
C LEU A 61 -6.44 -5.10 -14.47
N PHE A 62 -6.84 -6.34 -14.20
CA PHE A 62 -6.01 -7.34 -13.51
C PHE A 62 -5.69 -8.56 -14.36
N ARG A 63 -6.04 -8.57 -15.65
CA ARG A 63 -6.01 -9.77 -16.49
C ARG A 63 -4.69 -10.55 -16.41
N ASP A 64 -3.56 -9.84 -16.37
CA ASP A 64 -2.24 -10.44 -16.45
C ASP A 64 -1.79 -11.05 -15.09
N VAL A 65 -2.36 -10.58 -13.97
CA VAL A 65 -2.00 -11.01 -12.60
C VAL A 65 -3.01 -11.96 -11.96
N VAL A 66 -4.28 -11.95 -12.42
CA VAL A 66 -5.36 -12.81 -11.92
C VAL A 66 -4.99 -14.30 -11.86
N PRO A 67 -4.37 -14.90 -12.91
CA PRO A 67 -4.01 -16.33 -12.87
C PRO A 67 -3.11 -16.74 -11.69
N PHE A 68 -2.33 -15.79 -11.16
CA PHE A 68 -1.52 -15.98 -9.97
C PHE A 68 -2.26 -15.61 -8.68
N LEU A 69 -3.08 -14.55 -8.68
CA LEU A 69 -3.86 -14.20 -7.49
C LEU A 69 -4.83 -15.33 -7.10
N THR A 70 -5.45 -15.99 -8.08
CA THR A 70 -6.44 -17.04 -7.83
C THR A 70 -5.85 -18.37 -7.34
N ILE A 71 -4.51 -18.50 -7.28
CA ILE A 71 -3.86 -19.67 -6.63
C ILE A 71 -3.52 -19.42 -5.17
N GLY A 72 -3.71 -18.19 -4.66
CA GLY A 72 -3.57 -17.91 -3.24
C GLY A 72 -4.74 -18.50 -2.45
N ASP A 73 -4.45 -19.15 -1.32
CA ASP A 73 -5.48 -19.62 -0.38
C ASP A 73 -6.18 -18.44 0.30
N PHE A 74 -5.51 -17.30 0.38
CA PHE A 74 -6.08 -16.05 0.84
C PHE A 74 -5.42 -14.85 0.14
N VAL A 75 -6.23 -13.86 -0.25
CA VAL A 75 -5.74 -12.66 -0.93
C VAL A 75 -6.26 -11.41 -0.22
N PHE A 76 -5.33 -10.55 0.15
CA PHE A 76 -5.55 -9.33 0.92
C PHE A 76 -5.14 -8.09 0.10
N GLY A 77 -5.86 -6.98 0.26
CA GLY A 77 -5.46 -5.68 -0.29
C GLY A 77 -6.02 -4.51 0.49
N ASN A 78 -5.55 -3.29 0.20
CA ASN A 78 -6.11 -2.05 0.75
C ASN A 78 -6.97 -1.36 -0.30
N LEU A 79 -8.28 -1.22 -0.05
CA LEU A 79 -9.18 -0.51 -0.95
C LEU A 79 -9.28 0.95 -0.50
N GLU A 80 -8.59 1.82 -1.22
CA GLU A 80 -8.37 3.23 -0.88
C GLU A 80 -9.30 4.18 -1.62
N THR A 81 -10.46 3.68 -2.02
CA THR A 81 -11.52 4.51 -2.60
C THR A 81 -12.86 4.07 -2.05
N PRO A 82 -13.69 4.98 -1.51
CA PRO A 82 -15.05 4.64 -1.17
C PRO A 82 -15.84 4.29 -2.43
N LEU A 83 -16.74 3.33 -2.33
CA LEU A 83 -17.56 2.86 -3.45
C LEU A 83 -18.91 3.58 -3.43
N VAL A 84 -19.08 4.50 -4.37
CA VAL A 84 -20.26 5.34 -4.51
C VAL A 84 -20.85 5.22 -5.92
N ASP A 85 -22.13 5.55 -6.08
CA ASP A 85 -22.80 5.52 -7.40
C ASP A 85 -22.48 6.76 -8.23
N GLN A 86 -22.31 7.91 -7.57
CA GLN A 86 -22.01 9.19 -8.21
C GLN A 86 -20.94 9.92 -7.40
N ALA A 87 -19.94 10.42 -8.12
CA ALA A 87 -18.96 11.34 -7.53
C ALA A 87 -19.67 12.66 -7.21
N ALA A 88 -19.37 13.23 -6.04
CA ALA A 88 -19.83 14.53 -5.62
C ALA A 88 -18.64 15.49 -5.70
N ASP A 89 -18.91 16.77 -5.98
CA ASP A 89 -17.87 17.78 -6.23
C ASP A 89 -16.89 18.01 -5.06
N TYR A 90 -17.24 17.55 -3.85
CA TYR A 90 -16.41 17.71 -2.65
C TYR A 90 -15.52 16.50 -2.32
N GLY A 91 -15.77 15.32 -2.94
CA GLY A 91 -15.00 14.10 -2.66
C GLY A 91 -13.74 14.03 -3.52
N LEU A 92 -12.61 13.62 -2.93
CA LEU A 92 -11.36 13.49 -3.68
C LEU A 92 -11.34 12.22 -4.53
N PHE A 93 -11.70 11.07 -3.95
CA PHE A 93 -11.73 9.81 -4.67
C PHE A 93 -13.11 9.16 -4.69
N ALA A 94 -13.63 8.93 -5.89
CA ALA A 94 -14.91 8.26 -6.12
C ALA A 94 -14.69 6.89 -6.77
N GLY A 95 -14.65 5.84 -5.97
CA GLY A 95 -14.69 4.46 -6.46
C GLY A 95 -16.09 4.09 -6.94
N THR A 96 -16.20 3.07 -7.80
CA THR A 96 -17.50 2.60 -8.32
C THR A 96 -17.87 1.21 -7.81
N LYS A 97 -19.16 1.03 -7.47
CA LYS A 97 -19.72 -0.28 -7.12
C LYS A 97 -19.55 -1.33 -8.21
N ALA A 98 -19.53 -0.91 -9.48
CA ALA A 98 -19.37 -1.80 -10.63
C ALA A 98 -18.02 -2.53 -10.66
N ALA A 99 -17.03 -2.07 -9.90
CA ALA A 99 -15.72 -2.72 -9.79
C ALA A 99 -15.70 -3.91 -8.82
N VAL A 100 -16.66 -4.01 -7.89
CA VAL A 100 -16.66 -5.04 -6.84
C VAL A 100 -16.66 -6.48 -7.39
N PRO A 101 -17.45 -6.83 -8.42
CA PRO A 101 -17.37 -8.16 -9.03
C PRO A 101 -15.97 -8.49 -9.54
N THR A 102 -15.21 -7.50 -10.00
CA THR A 102 -13.84 -7.71 -10.47
C THR A 102 -12.90 -8.07 -9.33
N LEU A 103 -13.03 -7.43 -8.16
CA LEU A 103 -12.24 -7.78 -6.97
C LEU A 103 -12.51 -9.23 -6.55
N SER A 104 -13.78 -9.60 -6.39
CA SER A 104 -14.18 -10.97 -6.03
C SER A 104 -13.68 -12.01 -7.05
N GLN A 105 -13.88 -11.75 -8.35
CA GLN A 105 -13.42 -12.64 -9.43
C GLN A 105 -11.90 -12.72 -9.58
N SER A 106 -11.17 -11.74 -9.05
CA SER A 106 -9.70 -11.73 -9.04
C SER A 106 -9.11 -12.46 -7.84
N GLY A 107 -9.95 -13.06 -6.99
CA GLY A 107 -9.54 -13.87 -5.85
C GLY A 107 -9.36 -13.09 -4.55
N PHE A 108 -9.75 -11.81 -4.47
CA PHE A 108 -9.70 -11.06 -3.21
C PHE A 108 -10.65 -11.65 -2.17
N HIS A 109 -10.19 -11.73 -0.92
CA HIS A 109 -10.95 -12.27 0.20
C HIS A 109 -11.23 -11.20 1.27
N LEU A 110 -10.22 -10.39 1.60
CA LEU A 110 -10.29 -9.36 2.64
C LEU A 110 -9.71 -8.04 2.14
N LEU A 111 -10.45 -6.95 2.39
CA LEU A 111 -10.02 -5.60 2.02
C LEU A 111 -9.91 -4.69 3.25
N HIS A 112 -8.75 -4.08 3.42
CA HIS A 112 -8.55 -3.00 4.38
C HIS A 112 -9.26 -1.75 3.90
N LEU A 113 -10.07 -1.15 4.78
CA LEU A 113 -10.82 0.08 4.50
C LEU A 113 -10.42 1.27 5.39
N ALA A 114 -9.74 1.07 6.52
CA ALA A 114 -9.35 2.16 7.42
C ALA A 114 -8.20 3.02 6.86
N ASN A 115 -8.42 3.69 5.75
CA ASN A 115 -7.46 4.59 5.10
C ASN A 115 -8.00 6.02 5.04
N ASN A 116 -7.17 6.97 4.61
CA ASN A 116 -7.52 8.39 4.65
C ASN A 116 -8.56 8.83 3.61
N HIS A 117 -9.03 7.92 2.75
CA HIS A 117 -10.02 8.22 1.72
C HIS A 117 -11.37 7.55 1.94
N ILE A 118 -11.46 6.59 2.86
CA ILE A 118 -12.71 5.84 3.09
C ILE A 118 -13.89 6.72 3.49
N TYR A 119 -13.62 7.90 4.07
CA TYR A 119 -14.62 8.85 4.52
C TYR A 119 -14.72 10.11 3.66
N ASP A 120 -14.15 10.11 2.45
CA ASP A 120 -14.25 11.25 1.50
C ASP A 120 -15.72 11.62 1.18
N TYR A 121 -16.62 10.64 1.30
CA TYR A 121 -18.06 10.76 1.09
C TYR A 121 -18.86 10.60 2.39
N GLY A 122 -18.20 10.79 3.53
CA GLY A 122 -18.80 10.69 4.85
C GLY A 122 -19.36 9.30 5.18
N ALA A 123 -20.28 9.26 6.15
CA ALA A 123 -20.92 8.03 6.60
C ALA A 123 -21.68 7.30 5.48
N GLU A 124 -22.28 8.04 4.54
CA GLU A 124 -23.02 7.47 3.41
C GLU A 124 -22.09 6.72 2.45
N GLY A 125 -20.93 7.30 2.12
CA GLY A 125 -19.92 6.65 1.29
C GLY A 125 -19.33 5.40 1.93
N LEU A 126 -19.03 5.46 3.23
CA LEU A 126 -18.57 4.30 3.97
C LEU A 126 -19.65 3.21 4.05
N PHE A 127 -20.89 3.57 4.38
CA PHE A 127 -22.03 2.64 4.41
C PHE A 127 -22.21 1.94 3.05
N SER A 128 -22.23 2.72 1.97
CA SER A 128 -22.32 2.24 0.59
C SER A 128 -21.20 1.24 0.28
N SER A 129 -19.98 1.54 0.71
CA SER A 129 -18.82 0.66 0.54
C SER A 129 -19.00 -0.67 1.27
N LEU A 130 -19.37 -0.63 2.55
CA LEU A 130 -19.61 -1.82 3.37
C LEU A 130 -20.70 -2.72 2.75
N GLN A 131 -21.82 -2.14 2.34
CA GLN A 131 -22.91 -2.89 1.71
C GLN A 131 -22.48 -3.52 0.38
N THR A 132 -21.79 -2.76 -0.47
CA THR A 132 -21.39 -3.23 -1.80
C THR A 132 -20.37 -4.36 -1.70
N LEU A 133 -19.39 -4.25 -0.80
CA LEU A 133 -18.38 -5.28 -0.58
C LEU A 133 -18.99 -6.55 -0.01
N SER A 134 -19.89 -6.41 0.99
CA SER A 134 -20.63 -7.55 1.55
C SER A 134 -21.47 -8.26 0.48
N ALA A 135 -22.18 -7.52 -0.37
CA ALA A 135 -22.94 -8.10 -1.48
C ALA A 135 -22.05 -8.79 -2.54
N GLY A 136 -20.79 -8.37 -2.66
CA GLY A 136 -19.78 -9.01 -3.51
C GLY A 136 -19.08 -10.21 -2.88
N GLY A 137 -19.45 -10.59 -1.65
CA GLY A 137 -18.81 -11.69 -0.91
C GLY A 137 -17.40 -11.35 -0.39
N LEU A 138 -17.07 -10.06 -0.26
CA LEU A 138 -15.76 -9.59 0.22
C LEU A 138 -15.85 -9.22 1.69
N ALA A 139 -14.90 -9.72 2.50
CA ALA A 139 -14.74 -9.29 3.87
C ALA A 139 -14.02 -7.94 3.94
N VAL A 140 -14.25 -7.21 5.02
CA VAL A 140 -13.68 -5.88 5.26
C VAL A 140 -12.90 -5.85 6.57
N LEU A 141 -11.87 -5.02 6.63
CA LEU A 141 -11.02 -4.84 7.80
C LEU A 141 -10.90 -3.36 8.16
N GLY A 142 -11.00 -3.04 9.46
CA GLY A 142 -10.82 -1.69 10.00
C GLY A 142 -12.00 -0.75 9.79
N ALA A 143 -13.11 -1.22 9.24
CA ALA A 143 -14.35 -0.45 9.15
C ALA A 143 -15.56 -1.36 9.35
N GLY A 144 -16.67 -0.79 9.82
CA GLY A 144 -17.90 -1.53 10.11
C GLY A 144 -19.10 -0.60 10.30
N ASP A 145 -20.26 -1.17 10.56
CA ASP A 145 -21.53 -0.43 10.77
C ASP A 145 -21.61 0.31 12.12
N SER A 146 -20.57 0.15 12.95
CA SER A 146 -20.46 0.69 14.30
C SER A 146 -18.99 0.77 14.73
N ASP A 147 -18.73 1.50 15.81
CA ASP A 147 -17.39 1.63 16.40
C ASP A 147 -16.80 0.28 16.86
N TYR A 148 -17.67 -0.59 17.38
CA TYR A 148 -17.34 -1.95 17.77
C TYR A 148 -17.00 -2.81 16.54
N ALA A 149 -17.84 -2.81 15.51
CA ALA A 149 -17.60 -3.58 14.29
C ALA A 149 -16.31 -3.14 13.57
N ALA A 150 -16.01 -1.84 13.54
CA ALA A 150 -14.78 -1.31 12.95
C ALA A 150 -13.50 -1.80 13.64
N ARG A 151 -13.57 -2.12 14.94
CA ARG A 151 -12.46 -2.65 15.76
C ARG A 151 -12.43 -4.17 15.84
N GLN A 152 -13.37 -4.86 15.19
CA GLN A 152 -13.45 -6.30 15.26
C GLN A 152 -12.33 -6.94 14.46
N ALA A 153 -11.67 -7.94 15.05
CA ALA A 153 -10.73 -8.77 14.33
C ALA A 153 -11.45 -9.63 13.30
N PHE A 154 -10.86 -9.78 12.11
CA PHE A 154 -11.29 -10.80 11.16
C PHE A 154 -10.52 -12.08 11.45
N CYS A 155 -11.23 -13.19 11.70
CA CYS A 155 -10.60 -14.49 11.97
C CYS A 155 -11.20 -15.55 11.06
N VAL A 156 -10.36 -16.41 10.51
CA VAL A 156 -10.77 -17.51 9.62
C VAL A 156 -9.78 -18.65 9.72
N ASP A 157 -10.30 -19.88 9.66
CA ASP A 157 -9.48 -21.07 9.53
C ASP A 157 -9.14 -21.28 8.06
N ILE A 158 -7.85 -21.35 7.73
CA ILE A 158 -7.38 -21.59 6.36
C ILE A 158 -6.46 -22.79 6.37
N GLY A 159 -6.97 -23.90 5.83
CA GLY A 159 -6.32 -25.20 6.01
C GLY A 159 -6.23 -25.55 7.51
N PRO A 160 -5.04 -25.89 8.03
CA PRO A 160 -4.86 -26.24 9.44
C PRO A 160 -4.60 -25.02 10.36
N LEU A 161 -4.49 -23.80 9.81
CA LEU A 161 -4.10 -22.61 10.56
C LEU A 161 -5.30 -21.70 10.83
N LYS A 162 -5.49 -21.31 12.09
CA LYS A 162 -6.40 -20.24 12.47
C LYS A 162 -5.73 -18.89 12.31
N MET A 163 -6.17 -18.13 11.33
CA MET A 163 -5.60 -16.84 10.98
C MET A 163 -6.41 -15.69 11.59
N GLY A 164 -5.73 -14.63 12.03
CA GLY A 164 -6.35 -13.41 12.55
C GLY A 164 -5.82 -12.15 11.87
N TRP A 165 -6.70 -11.16 11.67
CA TRP A 165 -6.36 -9.83 11.16
C TRP A 165 -6.90 -8.73 12.05
N LEU A 166 -6.08 -7.71 12.29
CA LEU A 166 -6.49 -6.41 12.81
C LEU A 166 -6.11 -5.32 11.80
N GLY A 167 -6.94 -4.29 11.67
CA GLY A 167 -6.61 -3.17 10.79
C GLY A 167 -7.17 -1.83 11.24
N CYS A 168 -6.37 -0.79 11.06
CA CYS A 168 -6.70 0.59 11.39
C CYS A 168 -5.88 1.54 10.51
N GLY A 169 -6.14 2.85 10.57
CA GLY A 169 -5.27 3.80 9.89
C GLY A 169 -5.41 5.23 10.38
N ARG A 170 -4.49 6.06 9.91
CA ARG A 170 -4.38 7.47 10.29
C ARG A 170 -5.19 8.33 9.30
N THR A 171 -6.51 8.28 9.39
CA THR A 171 -7.37 8.99 8.42
C THR A 171 -7.41 10.49 8.70
N LYS A 172 -7.37 10.89 9.98
CA LYS A 172 -7.59 12.27 10.44
C LYS A 172 -8.93 12.88 9.99
N GLN A 173 -9.90 12.06 9.61
CA GLN A 173 -11.25 12.49 9.22
C GLN A 173 -12.18 12.47 10.44
N ILE A 174 -13.07 13.48 10.53
CA ILE A 174 -14.05 13.56 11.63
C ILE A 174 -15.22 12.63 11.30
N GLN A 175 -15.45 11.63 12.15
CA GLN A 175 -16.56 10.68 12.01
C GLN A 175 -17.85 11.26 12.59
N THR A 176 -18.99 11.05 11.93
CA THR A 176 -20.31 11.49 12.42
C THR A 176 -20.71 10.71 13.67
N GLU A 177 -21.59 11.24 14.51
CA GLU A 177 -22.15 10.47 15.63
C GLU A 177 -23.07 9.35 15.12
N GLY A 178 -22.90 8.14 15.65
CA GLY A 178 -23.62 6.94 15.18
C GLY A 178 -23.26 6.51 13.74
N GLY A 179 -23.87 5.40 13.29
CA GLY A 179 -23.67 4.87 11.96
C GLY A 179 -22.30 4.20 11.75
N PRO A 180 -21.92 3.97 10.48
CA PRO A 180 -20.70 3.24 10.16
C PRO A 180 -19.45 4.02 10.57
N LYS A 181 -18.42 3.25 10.96
CA LYS A 181 -17.17 3.75 11.51
C LYS A 181 -15.97 3.10 10.85
N PHE A 182 -14.84 3.76 10.95
CA PHE A 182 -13.52 3.19 10.73
C PHE A 182 -12.68 3.30 12.01
N TRP A 183 -11.72 2.40 12.16
CA TRP A 183 -10.79 2.41 13.28
C TRP A 183 -9.66 3.40 13.01
N GLU A 184 -9.76 4.59 13.61
CA GLU A 184 -8.67 5.57 13.63
C GLU A 184 -7.53 5.03 14.49
N PHE A 185 -6.31 5.13 13.97
CA PHE A 185 -5.12 4.61 14.62
C PHE A 185 -4.85 5.28 15.98
N ASP A 186 -4.83 4.45 17.02
CA ASP A 186 -4.17 4.71 18.30
C ASP A 186 -3.23 3.53 18.61
N GLN A 187 -1.96 3.84 18.89
CA GLN A 187 -0.94 2.81 19.09
C GLN A 187 -1.22 1.94 20.33
N THR A 188 -1.72 2.56 21.41
CA THR A 188 -1.97 1.86 22.67
C THR A 188 -3.15 0.92 22.54
N GLU A 189 -4.23 1.39 21.91
CA GLU A 189 -5.41 0.56 21.61
C GLU A 189 -5.04 -0.62 20.70
N LEU A 190 -4.28 -0.38 19.63
CA LEU A 190 -3.89 -1.43 18.69
C LEU A 190 -3.01 -2.49 19.35
N ILE A 191 -2.01 -2.09 20.14
CA ILE A 191 -1.18 -3.03 20.92
C ILE A 191 -2.05 -3.86 21.87
N GLY A 192 -2.99 -3.22 22.57
CA GLY A 192 -3.91 -3.93 23.47
C GLY A 192 -4.81 -4.93 22.72
N ALA A 193 -5.24 -4.61 21.50
CA ALA A 193 -6.01 -5.51 20.66
C ALA A 193 -5.18 -6.70 20.16
N ILE A 194 -3.93 -6.48 19.75
CA ILE A 194 -2.98 -7.53 19.34
C ILE A 194 -2.78 -8.53 20.49
N GLN A 195 -2.48 -8.03 21.69
CA GLN A 195 -2.25 -8.87 22.87
C GLN A 195 -3.47 -9.71 23.25
N LYS A 196 -4.68 -9.15 23.10
CA LYS A 196 -5.94 -9.87 23.35
C LYS A 196 -6.21 -10.95 22.31
N LEU A 197 -5.91 -10.68 21.03
CA LEU A 197 -6.19 -11.58 19.92
C LEU A 197 -5.17 -12.71 19.81
N ARG A 198 -3.88 -12.43 20.06
CA ARG A 198 -2.76 -13.37 19.88
C ARG A 198 -3.01 -14.78 20.44
N PRO A 199 -3.49 -14.98 21.68
CA PRO A 199 -3.64 -16.33 22.22
C PRO A 199 -4.77 -17.14 21.57
N THR A 200 -5.55 -16.54 20.67
CA THR A 200 -6.73 -17.16 20.05
C THR A 200 -6.54 -17.55 18.58
N VAL A 201 -5.39 -17.24 17.99
CA VAL A 201 -5.05 -17.48 16.58
C VAL A 201 -3.67 -18.11 16.47
N ASP A 202 -3.40 -18.84 15.41
CA ASP A 202 -2.07 -19.40 15.13
C ASP A 202 -1.16 -18.35 14.50
N PHE A 203 -1.72 -17.52 13.62
CA PHE A 203 -0.99 -16.48 12.90
C PHE A 203 -1.77 -15.15 12.87
N LEU A 204 -1.12 -14.06 13.26
CA LEU A 204 -1.72 -12.73 13.39
C LEU A 204 -1.12 -11.72 12.42
N VAL A 205 -1.95 -11.23 11.50
CA VAL A 205 -1.64 -10.13 10.58
C VAL A 205 -2.18 -8.82 11.13
N VAL A 206 -1.36 -7.77 11.09
CA VAL A 206 -1.80 -6.40 11.41
C VAL A 206 -1.57 -5.52 10.19
N SER A 207 -2.64 -4.92 9.68
CA SER A 207 -2.55 -3.98 8.56
C SER A 207 -2.78 -2.56 9.04
N ILE A 208 -1.94 -1.61 8.62
CA ILE A 208 -2.05 -0.23 9.04
C ILE A 208 -1.85 0.75 7.88
N HIS A 209 -2.80 1.66 7.71
CA HIS A 209 -2.71 2.71 6.69
C HIS A 209 -2.11 3.98 7.28
N ILE A 210 -0.79 4.14 7.17
CA ILE A 210 -0.05 5.28 7.71
C ILE A 210 1.33 5.42 7.03
N GLY A 211 1.71 6.65 6.68
CA GLY A 211 3.00 6.87 6.06
C GLY A 211 3.27 8.32 5.73
N LEU A 212 4.38 8.54 5.03
CA LEU A 212 4.64 9.77 4.31
C LEU A 212 4.73 9.40 2.83
N MET A 213 3.90 10.03 2.00
CA MET A 213 3.82 9.73 0.58
C MET A 213 5.17 9.95 -0.13
N TYR A 214 5.48 9.05 -1.07
CA TYR A 214 6.55 9.18 -2.07
C TYR A 214 7.99 9.17 -1.54
N LEU A 215 8.17 8.58 -0.36
CA LEU A 215 9.48 8.33 0.25
C LEU A 215 9.82 6.85 0.17
N ASP A 216 11.06 6.54 -0.21
CA ASP A 216 11.59 5.16 -0.28
C ASP A 216 11.71 4.55 1.11
N TYR A 217 12.01 5.39 2.10
CA TYR A 217 12.23 4.98 3.47
C TYR A 217 11.01 5.33 4.33
N PRO A 218 10.56 4.42 5.20
CA PRO A 218 9.53 4.73 6.18
C PRO A 218 10.00 5.85 7.10
N ASP A 219 9.05 6.57 7.69
CA ASP A 219 9.39 7.48 8.79
C ASP A 219 9.97 6.65 9.96
N PRO A 220 11.10 7.04 10.56
CA PRO A 220 11.68 6.33 11.69
C PRO A 220 10.68 6.06 12.83
N GLU A 221 9.76 6.98 13.10
CA GLU A 221 8.71 6.78 14.12
C GLU A 221 7.72 5.68 13.70
N HIS A 222 7.34 5.63 12.43
CA HIS A 222 6.46 4.58 11.90
C HIS A 222 7.15 3.22 11.88
N ARG A 223 8.47 3.18 11.65
CA ARG A 223 9.24 1.93 11.76
C ARG A 223 9.26 1.40 13.18
N GLU A 224 9.54 2.24 14.17
CA GLU A 224 9.56 1.82 15.57
C GLU A 224 8.17 1.44 16.07
N MET A 225 7.12 2.12 15.60
CA MET A 225 5.73 1.69 15.79
C MET A 225 5.51 0.28 15.24
N ALA A 226 5.89 -0.02 13.99
CA ALA A 226 5.70 -1.35 13.41
C ALA A 226 6.43 -2.46 14.18
N LYS A 227 7.64 -2.19 14.67
CA LYS A 227 8.37 -3.10 15.57
C LYS A 227 7.67 -3.31 16.91
N ALA A 228 7.02 -2.28 17.46
CA ALA A 228 6.23 -2.42 18.66
C ALA A 228 5.01 -3.33 18.44
N LEU A 229 4.41 -3.33 17.25
CA LEU A 229 3.31 -4.24 16.89
C LEU A 229 3.78 -5.70 16.80
N THR A 230 4.94 -5.96 16.20
CA THR A 230 5.52 -7.32 16.19
C THR A 230 5.88 -7.78 17.59
N ALA A 231 6.48 -6.90 18.41
CA ALA A 231 6.79 -7.19 19.81
C ALA A 231 5.54 -7.45 20.66
N ALA A 232 4.39 -6.89 20.29
CA ALA A 232 3.11 -7.15 20.94
C ALA A 232 2.46 -8.49 20.54
N GLY A 233 2.92 -9.10 19.44
CA GLY A 233 2.44 -10.41 18.97
C GLY A 233 2.02 -10.46 17.50
N ALA A 234 2.16 -9.40 16.71
CA ALA A 234 1.89 -9.51 15.27
C ALA A 234 2.97 -10.37 14.59
N ASP A 235 2.56 -11.41 13.86
CA ASP A 235 3.48 -12.24 13.06
C ASP A 235 3.81 -11.57 11.71
N LEU A 236 2.88 -10.79 11.17
CA LEU A 236 3.03 -10.03 9.93
C LEU A 236 2.43 -8.63 10.08
N VAL A 237 3.20 -7.59 9.76
CA VAL A 237 2.74 -6.20 9.69
C VAL A 237 2.74 -5.74 8.24
N LEU A 238 1.57 -5.32 7.72
CA LEU A 238 1.38 -4.81 6.37
C LEU A 238 1.03 -3.32 6.42
N MET A 239 1.92 -2.47 5.93
CA MET A 239 1.71 -1.03 5.93
C MET A 239 1.33 -0.50 4.53
N HIS A 240 0.61 0.61 4.53
CA HIS A 240 0.06 1.28 3.34
C HIS A 240 0.28 2.80 3.42
N HIS A 241 -0.20 3.57 2.42
CA HIS A 241 -0.18 5.05 2.33
C HIS A 241 1.05 5.69 1.67
N ALA A 242 2.22 5.04 1.67
CA ALA A 242 3.40 5.70 1.08
C ALA A 242 3.31 5.81 -0.46
N HIS A 243 2.38 5.05 -1.08
CA HIS A 243 2.17 4.91 -2.54
C HIS A 243 3.40 4.54 -3.37
N VAL A 244 4.49 4.12 -2.72
CA VAL A 244 5.70 3.58 -3.33
C VAL A 244 6.14 2.38 -2.52
N LEU A 245 6.73 1.37 -3.15
CA LEU A 245 7.30 0.24 -2.41
C LEU A 245 8.32 0.74 -1.38
N GLN A 246 8.19 0.29 -0.13
CA GLN A 246 9.16 0.49 0.94
C GLN A 246 9.71 -0.86 1.42
N GLY A 247 10.86 -0.82 2.11
CA GLY A 247 11.61 -2.01 2.49
C GLY A 247 10.82 -3.01 3.35
N VAL A 248 11.29 -4.25 3.34
CA VAL A 248 10.80 -5.33 4.19
C VAL A 248 11.85 -5.67 5.23
N GLU A 249 11.42 -5.80 6.49
CA GLU A 249 12.27 -6.25 7.60
C GLU A 249 11.80 -7.61 8.10
N VAL A 250 12.73 -8.57 8.19
CA VAL A 250 12.54 -9.83 8.89
C VAL A 250 13.12 -9.68 10.30
N GLN A 251 12.27 -9.80 11.31
CA GLN A 251 12.66 -9.70 12.71
C GLN A 251 13.39 -10.97 13.17
N PRO A 252 14.21 -10.91 14.23
CA PRO A 252 14.99 -12.06 14.71
C PRO A 252 14.14 -13.30 15.03
N GLU A 253 12.93 -13.09 15.55
CA GLU A 253 11.98 -14.15 15.93
C GLU A 253 11.11 -14.62 14.75
N GLY A 254 11.35 -14.11 13.54
CA GLY A 254 10.71 -14.57 12.30
C GLY A 254 9.52 -13.73 11.84
N GLN A 255 9.06 -12.74 12.62
CA GLN A 255 7.99 -11.83 12.18
C GLN A 255 8.45 -10.97 11.01
N ILE A 256 7.51 -10.54 10.18
CA ILE A 256 7.80 -9.71 9.01
C ILE A 256 7.10 -8.36 9.11
N ILE A 257 7.82 -7.30 8.75
CA ILE A 257 7.28 -5.96 8.58
C ILE A 257 7.46 -5.56 7.12
N CYS A 258 6.35 -5.33 6.41
CA CYS A 258 6.33 -4.71 5.10
C CYS A 258 5.94 -3.24 5.27
N HIS A 259 6.91 -2.31 5.17
CA HIS A 259 6.71 -0.89 5.50
C HIS A 259 5.84 -0.10 4.53
N ASN A 260 5.69 -0.58 3.30
CA ASN A 260 4.64 -0.15 2.38
C ASN A 260 4.58 -1.12 1.18
N LEU A 261 3.38 -1.57 0.83
CA LEU A 261 3.18 -2.50 -0.30
C LEU A 261 3.13 -1.81 -1.67
N GLY A 262 3.22 -0.47 -1.71
CA GLY A 262 3.12 0.33 -2.94
C GLY A 262 1.68 0.43 -3.46
N ASN A 263 1.51 0.91 -4.68
CA ASN A 263 0.21 0.87 -5.34
C ASN A 263 0.09 -0.44 -6.11
N PHE A 264 -1.05 -1.12 -5.97
CA PHE A 264 -1.38 -2.24 -6.84
C PHE A 264 -2.20 -1.79 -8.05
N LEU A 265 -3.24 -0.99 -7.81
CA LEU A 265 -4.06 -0.35 -8.84
C LEU A 265 -4.56 0.98 -8.31
N LEU A 266 -3.80 2.05 -8.52
CA LEU A 266 -4.21 3.38 -8.09
C LEU A 266 -3.73 4.41 -9.10
N ASP A 267 -4.60 5.36 -9.45
CA ASP A 267 -4.26 6.49 -10.30
C ASP A 267 -4.44 7.80 -9.56
N TRP A 268 -3.41 8.64 -9.62
CA TRP A 268 -3.38 9.96 -8.99
C TRP A 268 -3.59 11.10 -10.00
N GLN A 269 -3.97 10.81 -11.24
CA GLN A 269 -4.26 11.80 -12.29
C GLN A 269 -5.78 12.04 -12.41
N GLU A 270 -6.39 12.61 -11.37
CA GLU A 270 -7.78 13.10 -11.40
C GLU A 270 -7.86 14.59 -11.81
N GLY A 271 -8.99 15.00 -12.41
CA GLY A 271 -9.19 16.32 -13.05
C GLY A 271 -8.68 17.53 -12.23
N HIS A 272 -8.09 18.52 -12.92
CA HIS A 272 -7.38 19.71 -12.40
C HIS A 272 -6.22 19.47 -11.41
N VAL A 273 -6.19 18.32 -10.73
CA VAL A 273 -5.03 17.77 -10.04
C VAL A 273 -4.25 16.95 -11.07
N SER A 274 -3.73 17.62 -12.10
CA SER A 274 -2.50 17.14 -12.73
C SER A 274 -1.41 17.33 -11.67
N ALA A 275 -1.37 16.44 -10.68
CA ALA A 275 -0.29 16.43 -9.73
C ALA A 275 0.96 16.06 -10.53
N ASP A 276 1.67 17.07 -11.03
CA ASP A 276 3.09 17.00 -11.39
C ASP A 276 3.94 16.48 -10.21
N ILE A 277 3.34 16.22 -9.05
CA ILE A 277 3.88 15.59 -7.83
C ILE A 277 4.00 14.07 -8.00
N ALA A 278 3.28 13.46 -8.95
CA ALA A 278 3.35 12.03 -9.16
C ALA A 278 4.78 11.59 -9.52
N VAL A 279 5.29 10.58 -8.82
CA VAL A 279 6.62 10.01 -9.05
C VAL A 279 6.45 8.70 -9.81
N GLN A 280 7.40 8.36 -10.67
CA GLN A 280 7.32 7.15 -11.50
C GLN A 280 7.16 5.89 -10.63
N GLU A 281 7.75 5.91 -9.44
CA GLU A 281 7.72 4.84 -8.45
C GLU A 281 6.30 4.53 -7.94
N GLN A 282 5.30 5.39 -8.17
CA GLN A 282 3.90 5.08 -7.84
C GLN A 282 3.25 4.07 -8.78
N ARG A 283 3.87 3.82 -9.94
CA ARG A 283 3.44 2.75 -10.84
C ARG A 283 4.04 1.41 -10.46
N GLU A 284 5.01 1.40 -9.55
CA GLU A 284 5.67 0.20 -9.04
C GLU A 284 4.84 -0.36 -7.89
N GLY A 285 4.46 -1.62 -8.02
CA GLY A 285 3.79 -2.39 -6.98
C GLY A 285 4.39 -3.77 -6.84
N GLY A 286 3.73 -4.62 -6.07
CA GLY A 286 4.07 -6.03 -6.06
C GLY A 286 2.96 -6.89 -5.50
N VAL A 287 3.03 -8.17 -5.84
CA VAL A 287 2.32 -9.24 -5.13
C VAL A 287 3.29 -9.81 -4.10
N PHE A 288 2.97 -9.60 -2.83
CA PHE A 288 3.74 -10.11 -1.69
C PHE A 288 3.22 -11.51 -1.38
N VAL A 289 4.10 -12.50 -1.47
CA VAL A 289 3.79 -13.92 -1.29
C VAL A 289 4.32 -14.34 0.07
N PHE A 290 3.43 -14.90 0.89
CA PHE A 290 3.74 -15.50 2.18
C PHE A 290 3.22 -16.92 2.17
N ASP A 291 4.12 -17.90 2.14
CA ASP A 291 3.74 -19.28 2.40
C ASP A 291 4.03 -19.63 3.85
N ILE A 292 3.01 -20.14 4.53
CA ILE A 292 2.94 -20.24 5.99
C ILE A 292 2.60 -21.68 6.38
N ASP A 293 3.35 -22.25 7.33
CA ASP A 293 3.06 -23.54 7.96
C ASP A 293 2.95 -23.37 9.49
N GLN A 294 2.89 -24.47 10.25
CA GLN A 294 2.76 -24.43 11.72
C GLN A 294 3.96 -23.81 12.45
N GLU A 295 5.11 -23.66 11.78
CA GLU A 295 6.29 -22.98 12.31
C GLU A 295 6.39 -21.51 11.80
N GLY A 296 5.36 -21.01 11.13
CA GLY A 296 5.28 -19.66 10.60
C GLY A 296 5.66 -19.55 9.13
N ILE A 297 6.18 -18.39 8.71
CA ILE A 297 6.47 -18.12 7.30
C ILE A 297 7.69 -18.93 6.86
N TYR A 298 7.51 -19.88 5.94
CA TYR A 298 8.61 -20.63 5.35
C TYR A 298 9.08 -20.06 4.02
N GLN A 299 8.24 -19.28 3.33
CA GLN A 299 8.62 -18.54 2.14
C GLN A 299 8.05 -17.12 2.19
N MET A 300 8.91 -16.13 1.93
CA MET A 300 8.48 -14.76 1.67
C MET A 300 9.19 -14.23 0.43
N ALA A 301 8.40 -13.76 -0.53
CA ALA A 301 8.89 -13.15 -1.75
C ALA A 301 7.99 -12.02 -2.25
N VAL A 302 8.55 -11.15 -3.09
CA VAL A 302 7.81 -10.09 -3.78
C VAL A 302 7.96 -10.25 -5.29
N LEU A 303 6.85 -10.39 -5.99
CA LEU A 303 6.79 -10.36 -7.45
C LEU A 303 6.43 -8.93 -7.88
N PRO A 304 7.26 -8.27 -8.71
CA PRO A 304 7.06 -6.86 -9.03
C PRO A 304 5.93 -6.68 -10.06
N THR A 305 5.10 -5.67 -9.85
CA THR A 305 4.05 -5.27 -10.79
C THR A 305 4.25 -3.85 -11.28
N TRP A 306 3.63 -3.54 -12.42
CA TRP A 306 3.64 -2.23 -13.03
C TRP A 306 2.23 -1.80 -13.47
N ILE A 307 1.87 -0.56 -13.14
CA ILE A 307 0.63 0.08 -13.62
C ILE A 307 0.92 0.79 -14.95
N LYS A 308 0.35 0.26 -16.04
CA LYS A 308 0.48 0.83 -17.39
C LYS A 308 -0.33 2.12 -17.54
N ASP A 309 -0.13 2.82 -18.66
CA ASP A 309 -0.83 4.08 -18.95
C ASP A 309 -2.35 3.93 -19.08
N ASP A 310 -2.81 2.75 -19.49
CA ASP A 310 -4.22 2.36 -19.53
C ASP A 310 -4.76 1.88 -18.16
N CYS A 311 -3.98 2.05 -17.09
CA CYS A 311 -4.28 1.61 -15.73
C CYS A 311 -4.40 0.10 -15.55
N THR A 312 -4.00 -0.73 -16.52
CA THR A 312 -3.94 -2.18 -16.31
C THR A 312 -2.67 -2.56 -15.53
N VAL A 313 -2.82 -3.51 -14.60
CA VAL A 313 -1.74 -4.06 -13.78
C VAL A 313 -1.13 -5.25 -14.50
N THR A 314 0.18 -5.19 -14.74
CA THR A 314 0.97 -6.27 -15.36
C THR A 314 2.14 -6.65 -14.47
N TRP A 315 2.72 -7.82 -14.72
CA TRP A 315 4.05 -8.16 -14.22
C TRP A 315 5.11 -7.20 -14.78
N ALA A 316 6.03 -6.75 -13.92
CA ALA A 316 7.20 -6.01 -14.34
C ALA A 316 8.32 -7.02 -14.65
N VAL A 317 8.52 -7.33 -15.93
CA VAL A 317 9.48 -8.34 -16.39
C VAL A 317 10.83 -7.74 -16.76
N ALA A 318 11.84 -8.59 -16.94
CA ALA A 318 13.17 -8.23 -17.43
C ALA A 318 13.79 -7.04 -16.66
N GLU A 319 14.41 -6.09 -17.36
CA GLU A 319 15.12 -4.95 -16.76
C GLU A 319 14.22 -4.10 -15.85
N GLN A 320 12.94 -3.94 -16.19
CA GLN A 320 12.00 -3.18 -15.36
C GLN A 320 11.79 -3.86 -14.02
N GLY A 321 11.57 -5.18 -14.02
CA GLY A 321 11.44 -5.99 -12.80
C GLY A 321 12.71 -5.94 -11.96
N GLU A 322 13.86 -6.20 -12.56
CA GLU A 322 15.16 -6.18 -11.87
C GLU A 322 15.45 -4.82 -11.22
N ARG A 323 15.10 -3.71 -11.87
CA ARG A 323 15.25 -2.36 -11.30
C ARG A 323 14.38 -2.16 -10.05
N ILE A 324 13.11 -2.57 -10.11
CA ILE A 324 12.17 -2.46 -8.99
C ILE A 324 12.66 -3.32 -7.81
N LEU A 325 13.00 -4.58 -8.07
CA LEU A 325 13.46 -5.52 -7.04
C LEU A 325 14.80 -5.12 -6.45
N SER A 326 15.74 -4.63 -7.25
CA SER A 326 17.03 -4.13 -6.77
C SER A 326 16.86 -2.90 -5.87
N ARG A 327 15.95 -1.99 -6.22
CA ARG A 327 15.61 -0.83 -5.36
C ARG A 327 15.01 -1.31 -4.04
N LEU A 328 14.03 -2.21 -4.07
CA LEU A 328 13.38 -2.74 -2.88
C LEU A 328 14.38 -3.50 -1.97
N MET A 329 15.25 -4.31 -2.57
CA MET A 329 16.32 -5.02 -1.86
C MET A 329 17.28 -4.05 -1.17
N ARG A 330 17.74 -3.01 -1.88
CA ARG A 330 18.62 -1.97 -1.32
C ARG A 330 17.95 -1.27 -0.13
N ILE A 331 16.71 -0.79 -0.28
CA ILE A 331 15.97 -0.14 0.80
C ILE A 331 15.88 -1.09 2.01
N SER A 332 15.52 -2.36 1.79
CA SER A 332 15.41 -3.37 2.85
C SER A 332 16.75 -3.62 3.57
N GLN A 333 17.87 -3.56 2.86
CA GLN A 333 19.21 -3.68 3.47
C GLN A 333 19.57 -2.44 4.30
N ASP A 334 19.28 -1.24 3.78
CA ASP A 334 19.55 0.02 4.47
C ASP A 334 18.79 0.15 5.80
N LEU A 335 17.59 -0.45 5.91
CA LEU A 335 16.81 -0.46 7.16
C LEU A 335 17.52 -1.17 8.32
N LYS A 336 18.50 -2.05 8.03
CA LYS A 336 19.31 -2.69 9.08
C LYS A 336 20.25 -1.72 9.81
N GLY A 337 20.52 -0.56 9.21
CA GLY A 337 21.35 0.50 9.77
C GLY A 337 20.55 1.76 10.15
N ASP A 338 21.28 2.83 10.47
CA ASP A 338 20.69 4.16 10.62
C ASP A 338 20.53 4.84 9.25
N TYR A 339 19.29 4.90 8.78
CA TYR A 339 18.92 5.57 7.53
C TYR A 339 18.34 6.98 7.75
N THR A 340 18.37 7.50 8.98
CA THR A 340 17.73 8.79 9.35
C THR A 340 18.22 9.96 8.51
N ALA A 341 19.52 10.00 8.22
CA ALA A 341 20.11 11.04 7.37
C ALA A 341 19.57 10.96 5.93
N VAL A 342 19.49 9.75 5.36
CA VAL A 342 18.98 9.49 4.01
C VAL A 342 17.49 9.83 3.93
N PHE A 343 16.70 9.41 4.92
CA PHE A 343 15.29 9.78 5.05
C PHE A 343 15.09 11.30 5.10
N LYS A 344 15.80 12.00 5.98
CA LYS A 344 15.72 13.48 6.10
C LYS A 344 16.11 14.17 4.80
N GLN A 345 17.11 13.66 4.09
CA GLN A 345 17.54 14.18 2.80
C GLN A 345 16.44 13.97 1.75
N GLN A 346 15.94 12.75 1.56
CA GLN A 346 14.90 12.45 0.58
C GLN A 346 13.64 13.27 0.85
N ARG A 347 13.21 13.37 2.10
CA ARG A 347 12.08 14.20 2.53
C ARG A 347 12.30 15.67 2.19
N ALA A 348 13.49 16.21 2.44
CA ALA A 348 13.82 17.59 2.08
C ALA A 348 13.78 17.81 0.55
N GLU A 349 14.31 16.88 -0.23
CA GLU A 349 14.32 16.93 -1.69
C GLU A 349 12.89 16.89 -2.26
N ARG A 350 12.03 15.99 -1.78
CA ARG A 350 10.61 15.90 -2.18
C ARG A 350 9.83 17.15 -1.78
N ASN A 351 10.02 17.66 -0.55
CA ASN A 351 9.36 18.87 -0.08
C ASN A 351 9.78 20.12 -0.86
N ILE A 352 11.06 20.27 -1.20
CA ILE A 352 11.54 21.40 -2.00
C ILE A 352 10.91 21.36 -3.39
N GLY A 353 10.86 20.18 -4.03
CA GLY A 353 10.18 20.01 -5.31
C GLY A 353 8.71 20.46 -5.25
N LEU A 354 8.00 20.13 -4.17
CA LEU A 354 6.62 20.53 -3.94
C LEU A 354 6.49 22.06 -3.77
N THR A 355 7.33 22.65 -2.91
CA THR A 355 7.33 24.09 -2.63
C THR A 355 7.57 24.92 -3.89
N PHE A 356 8.55 24.56 -4.73
CA PHE A 356 8.81 25.30 -5.98
C PHE A 356 7.67 25.18 -6.99
N LYS A 357 6.92 24.07 -6.99
CA LYS A 357 5.75 23.90 -7.84
C LYS A 357 4.57 24.75 -7.36
N VAL A 358 4.31 24.79 -6.05
CA VAL A 358 3.31 25.67 -5.44
C VAL A 358 3.64 27.14 -5.75
N ILE A 359 4.90 27.53 -5.60
CA ILE A 359 5.40 28.86 -6.00
C ILE A 359 5.12 29.12 -7.49
N GLY A 360 5.48 28.19 -8.38
CA GLY A 360 5.25 28.33 -9.83
C GLY A 360 3.77 28.45 -10.21
N TYR A 361 2.90 27.69 -9.55
CA TYR A 361 1.45 27.79 -9.73
C TYR A 361 0.93 29.19 -9.34
N HIS A 362 1.29 29.70 -8.15
CA HIS A 362 0.85 31.02 -7.71
C HIS A 362 1.39 32.15 -8.59
N VAL A 363 2.62 32.04 -9.11
CA VAL A 363 3.17 33.01 -10.08
C VAL A 363 2.36 33.01 -11.38
N ARG A 364 2.01 31.84 -11.94
CA ARG A 364 1.17 31.74 -13.14
C ARG A 364 -0.24 32.30 -12.94
N GLN A 365 -0.77 32.22 -11.73
CA GLN A 365 -2.07 32.77 -11.34
C GLN A 365 -2.01 34.24 -10.88
N GLY A 366 -0.85 34.93 -11.01
CA GLY A 366 -0.69 36.32 -10.61
C GLY A 366 -0.74 36.58 -9.10
N ASN A 367 -0.67 35.54 -8.27
CA ASN A 367 -0.74 35.64 -6.81
C ASN A 367 0.67 35.83 -6.19
N TYR A 368 1.24 37.02 -6.40
CA TYR A 368 2.59 37.35 -5.94
C TYR A 368 2.74 37.45 -4.42
N LYS A 369 1.64 37.59 -3.66
CA LYS A 369 1.68 37.63 -2.19
C LYS A 369 2.14 36.30 -1.60
N VAL A 370 1.61 35.18 -2.10
CA VAL A 370 2.00 33.83 -1.68
C VAL A 370 3.44 33.53 -2.10
N PHE A 371 3.85 33.99 -3.28
CA PHE A 371 5.24 33.90 -3.76
C PHE A 371 6.25 34.50 -2.76
N TRP A 372 6.01 35.74 -2.32
CA TRP A 372 6.91 36.41 -1.36
C TRP A 372 6.93 35.72 0.01
N GLN A 373 5.79 35.20 0.48
CA GLN A 373 5.71 34.45 1.72
C GLN A 373 6.48 33.12 1.66
N SER A 374 6.39 32.40 0.54
CA SER A 374 7.13 31.15 0.35
C SER A 374 8.64 31.37 0.25
N LEU A 375 9.09 32.47 -0.35
CA LEU A 375 10.52 32.82 -0.41
C LEU A 375 11.11 33.13 0.97
N GLN A 376 10.34 33.78 1.86
CA GLN A 376 10.78 34.08 3.23
C GLN A 376 10.99 32.83 4.09
N GLN A 377 10.42 31.69 3.71
CA GLN A 377 10.59 30.41 4.41
C GLN A 377 11.84 29.62 3.94
N LEU A 378 12.53 30.10 2.90
CA LEU A 378 13.75 29.46 2.41
C LEU A 378 14.92 29.75 3.36
N ARG A 379 15.61 28.69 3.81
CA ARG A 379 16.80 28.76 4.65
C ARG A 379 18.06 28.53 3.79
N PRO A 380 19.26 28.95 4.23
CA PRO A 380 20.50 28.76 3.45
C PRO A 380 20.76 27.31 3.00
N LYS A 381 20.39 26.32 3.83
CA LYS A 381 20.46 24.89 3.49
C LYS A 381 19.59 24.48 2.29
N HIS A 382 18.53 25.23 1.99
CA HIS A 382 17.69 24.99 0.81
C HIS A 382 18.41 25.43 -0.48
N LEU A 383 19.34 26.39 -0.45
CA LEU A 383 20.04 26.88 -1.64
C LEU A 383 20.89 25.79 -2.32
N ASN A 384 21.59 24.97 -1.53
CA ASN A 384 22.35 23.82 -2.06
C ASN A 384 21.44 22.75 -2.66
N LEU A 385 20.28 22.50 -2.05
CA LEU A 385 19.28 21.54 -2.56
C LEU A 385 18.60 22.07 -3.84
N ILE A 386 18.32 23.37 -3.91
CA ILE A 386 17.81 24.07 -5.10
C ILE A 386 18.80 23.95 -6.26
N TRP A 387 20.08 24.22 -6.01
CA TRP A 387 21.12 24.13 -7.03
C TRP A 387 21.25 22.71 -7.59
N ARG A 388 21.16 21.69 -6.73
CA ARG A 388 21.14 20.28 -7.15
C ARG A 388 19.90 19.92 -7.94
N TRP A 389 18.71 20.33 -7.49
CA TRP A 389 17.45 20.08 -8.20
C TRP A 389 17.43 20.71 -9.61
N LEU A 390 17.91 21.95 -9.74
CA LEU A 390 18.06 22.64 -11.03
C LEU A 390 19.04 21.91 -11.97
N ASN A 391 20.10 21.33 -11.41
CA ASN A 391 21.09 20.55 -12.17
C ASN A 391 20.63 19.12 -12.51
N GLN A 392 19.75 18.52 -11.72
CA GLN A 392 19.16 17.20 -11.98
C GLN A 392 18.22 17.25 -13.19
N LYS A 393 17.42 18.32 -13.34
CA LYS A 393 16.59 18.57 -14.54
C LYS A 393 17.39 18.72 -15.84
N ARG A 394 18.67 19.10 -15.78
CA ARG A 394 19.54 19.20 -16.96
C ARG A 394 20.08 17.86 -17.44
N ARG A 395 19.89 16.77 -16.67
CA ARG A 395 20.44 15.43 -16.97
C ARG A 395 19.41 14.39 -17.41
N THR A 396 18.12 14.72 -17.39
CA THR A 396 17.08 13.90 -18.05
C THR A 396 16.83 14.45 -19.45
N PRO A 397 17.25 13.76 -20.53
CA PRO A 397 16.71 14.05 -21.84
C PRO A 397 15.22 13.70 -21.82
N ILE A 398 14.42 14.59 -22.39
CA ILE A 398 13.05 14.28 -22.77
C ILE A 398 13.16 13.27 -23.92
N SER A 399 12.73 12.03 -23.68
CA SER A 399 12.37 11.06 -24.72
C SER A 399 11.18 10.26 -24.22
#